data_AF-A0A6P8X842-F1
#
_entry.id   AF-A0A6P8X842-F1
#
_cell.length_a   1.000
_cell.length_b   1.000
_cell.length_c   1.000
_cell.angle_alpha   90.00
_cell.angle_beta   90.00
_cell.angle_gamma   90.00
#
_symmetry.space_group_name_H-M   'P 1'
#
loop_
_entity.id
_entity.type
_entity.pdbx_description
1 polymer ?
#
loop_
_entity_poly.entity_id
_entity_poly.type
_entity_poly.pdbx_seq_one_letter_code
_entity_poly.pdbx_strand_id
1 'polypeptide(L)'
;MLVNYLKPIDYNVRLDDVDKSFVQFIVIASVIVTLLSLLILLVVHFQPSSINRQQVNECCRRRYANFIFRRLLSQLDDAFKQRPIAGEELICCIQAREQAFSAILMFRREAAKVLYPEVELDSPAASEVYCVLDEEENELIAKGYASVDVDVTSAFLKGLLYPTSAEPSLSTNRVIL
;
A
#
# COMPACT_ATOMS: atom_id res chain seq x y z
N MET A 1 -20.49 -87.59 -27.64
CA MET A 1 -19.09 -87.19 -27.33
C MET A 1 -18.90 -85.77 -27.84
N LEU A 2 -18.59 -84.85 -26.92
CA LEU A 2 -18.61 -83.40 -27.10
C LEU A 2 -17.57 -82.91 -28.13
N VAL A 3 -18.04 -82.35 -29.24
CA VAL A 3 -17.21 -81.57 -30.16
C VAL A 3 -17.21 -80.13 -29.66
N ASN A 4 -16.10 -79.73 -29.03
CA ASN A 4 -15.90 -78.43 -28.43
C ASN A 4 -15.88 -77.31 -29.50
N TYR A 5 -16.80 -76.36 -29.35
CA TYR A 5 -16.80 -75.07 -30.04
C TYR A 5 -15.70 -74.18 -29.44
N LEU A 6 -14.51 -74.17 -30.05
CA LEU A 6 -13.51 -73.11 -29.81
C LEU A 6 -13.65 -72.07 -30.91
N LYS A 7 -14.42 -71.01 -30.61
CA LYS A 7 -14.49 -69.80 -31.42
C LYS A 7 -13.12 -69.12 -31.35
N PRO A 8 -12.44 -68.82 -32.47
CA PRO A 8 -11.17 -68.10 -32.43
C PRO A 8 -11.43 -66.73 -31.79
N ILE A 9 -10.74 -66.48 -30.68
CA ILE A 9 -10.75 -65.18 -30.01
C ILE A 9 -10.03 -64.22 -30.96
N ASP A 10 -10.73 -63.21 -31.46
CA ASP A 10 -10.20 -62.25 -32.41
C ASP A 10 -9.32 -61.22 -31.67
N TYR A 11 -8.05 -61.59 -31.49
CA TYR A 11 -7.07 -60.78 -30.78
C TYR A 11 -6.75 -59.46 -31.50
N ASN A 12 -6.91 -59.42 -32.83
CA ASN A 12 -6.58 -58.23 -33.63
C ASN A 12 -7.56 -57.08 -33.37
N VAL A 13 -8.86 -57.37 -33.27
CA VAL A 13 -9.88 -56.37 -32.94
C VAL A 13 -9.68 -55.80 -31.52
N ARG A 14 -9.17 -56.61 -30.59
CA ARG A 14 -8.91 -56.19 -29.21
C ARG A 14 -7.63 -55.37 -29.07
N LEU A 15 -6.59 -55.64 -29.86
CA LEU A 15 -5.38 -54.82 -29.89
C LEU A 15 -5.65 -53.43 -30.49
N ASP A 16 -6.39 -53.34 -31.59
CA ASP A 16 -6.75 -52.06 -32.23
C ASP A 16 -7.56 -51.14 -31.30
N ASP A 17 -8.40 -51.71 -30.44
CA ASP A 17 -9.22 -50.96 -29.48
C ASP A 17 -8.40 -50.44 -28.28
N VAL A 18 -7.41 -51.22 -27.85
CA VAL A 18 -6.45 -50.84 -26.78
C VAL A 18 -5.53 -49.72 -27.27
N ASP A 19 -5.02 -49.81 -28.50
CA ASP A 19 -4.14 -48.78 -29.07
C ASP A 19 -4.89 -47.44 -29.27
N LYS A 20 -6.15 -47.48 -29.72
CA LYS A 20 -6.99 -46.27 -29.82
C LYS A 20 -7.24 -45.63 -28.45
N SER A 21 -7.54 -46.44 -27.44
CA SER A 21 -7.75 -45.96 -26.06
C SER A 21 -6.48 -45.35 -25.47
N PHE A 22 -5.32 -45.95 -25.77
CA PHE A 22 -4.02 -45.44 -25.33
C PHE A 22 -3.65 -44.12 -26.00
N VAL A 23 -3.85 -44.01 -27.32
CA VAL A 23 -3.65 -42.76 -28.07
C VAL A 23 -4.59 -41.67 -27.56
N GLN A 24 -5.86 -42.00 -27.31
CA GLN A 24 -6.83 -41.05 -26.74
C GLN A 24 -6.39 -40.56 -25.36
N PHE A 25 -5.90 -41.44 -24.49
CA PHE A 25 -5.39 -41.07 -23.18
C PHE A 25 -4.17 -40.13 -23.29
N ILE A 26 -3.22 -40.41 -24.18
CA ILE A 26 -2.05 -39.55 -24.41
C ILE A 26 -2.47 -38.16 -24.88
N VAL A 27 -3.43 -38.07 -25.79
CA VAL A 27 -3.92 -36.79 -26.30
C VAL A 27 -4.59 -35.99 -25.17
N ILE A 28 -5.45 -36.62 -24.38
CA ILE A 28 -6.10 -35.96 -23.24
C ILE A 28 -5.06 -35.50 -22.21
N ALA A 29 -4.09 -36.35 -21.87
CA ALA A 29 -3.01 -36.00 -20.96
C ALA A 29 -2.16 -34.83 -21.49
N SER A 30 -1.86 -34.82 -22.79
CA SER A 30 -1.12 -33.72 -23.44
C SER A 30 -1.87 -32.40 -23.38
N VAL A 31 -3.19 -32.41 -23.63
CA VAL A 31 -4.05 -31.23 -23.51
C VAL A 31 -4.11 -30.74 -22.06
N ILE A 32 -4.21 -31.64 -21.09
CA ILE A 32 -4.20 -31.28 -19.67
C ILE A 32 -2.85 -30.66 -19.28
N VAL A 33 -1.73 -31.24 -19.70
CA VAL A 33 -0.39 -30.71 -19.40
C VAL A 33 -0.18 -29.34 -20.01
N THR A 34 -0.65 -29.12 -21.25
CA THR A 34 -0.56 -27.80 -21.91
C THR A 34 -1.46 -26.76 -21.23
N LEU A 35 -2.68 -27.13 -20.84
CA LEU A 35 -3.56 -26.26 -20.06
C LEU A 35 -2.97 -25.91 -18.69
N LEU A 36 -2.40 -26.88 -17.97
CA LEU A 36 -1.73 -26.65 -16.70
C LEU A 36 -0.49 -25.76 -16.86
N SER A 37 0.29 -25.97 -17.91
CA SER A 37 1.46 -25.14 -18.22
C SER A 37 1.06 -23.68 -18.51
N LEU A 38 0.01 -23.48 -19.30
CA LEU A 38 -0.55 -22.15 -19.56
C LEU A 38 -1.10 -21.50 -18.29
N LEU A 39 -1.78 -22.26 -17.44
CA LEU A 39 -2.29 -21.76 -16.16
C LEU A 39 -1.15 -21.32 -15.24
N ILE A 40 -0.08 -22.12 -15.12
CA ILE A 40 1.10 -21.79 -14.32
C ILE A 40 1.78 -20.53 -14.88
N LEU A 41 1.98 -20.45 -16.20
CA LEU A 41 2.53 -19.26 -16.84
C LEU A 41 1.66 -18.02 -16.60
N LEU A 42 0.34 -18.18 -16.64
CA LEU A 42 -0.59 -17.09 -16.34
C LEU A 42 -0.46 -16.65 -14.87
N VAL A 43 -0.40 -17.57 -13.91
CA VAL A 43 -0.21 -17.23 -12.49
C VAL A 43 1.15 -16.56 -12.23
N VAL A 44 2.22 -17.04 -12.88
CA VAL A 44 3.56 -16.46 -12.77
C VAL A 44 3.63 -15.08 -13.40
N HIS A 45 3.01 -14.88 -14.57
CA HIS A 45 3.06 -13.62 -15.31
C HIS A 45 2.05 -12.58 -14.78
N PHE A 46 0.86 -13.00 -14.38
CA PHE A 46 -0.15 -12.16 -13.73
C PHE A 46 0.03 -12.11 -12.22
N GLN A 47 1.25 -12.28 -11.72
CA GLN A 47 1.60 -12.37 -10.31
C GLN A 47 0.67 -11.46 -9.47
N PRO A 48 -0.40 -11.99 -8.85
CA PRO A 48 -1.40 -11.18 -8.17
C PRO A 48 -0.81 -10.46 -6.94
N SER A 49 0.43 -10.80 -6.60
CA SER A 49 1.26 -10.13 -5.63
C SER A 49 1.60 -8.69 -6.00
N SER A 50 1.75 -8.28 -7.28
CA SER A 50 2.13 -6.88 -7.58
C SER A 50 1.01 -5.91 -7.24
N ILE A 51 -0.21 -6.19 -7.69
CA ILE A 51 -1.40 -5.37 -7.38
C ILE A 51 -1.68 -5.35 -5.87
N ASN A 52 -1.64 -6.52 -5.21
CA ASN A 52 -1.83 -6.58 -3.76
C ASN A 52 -0.72 -5.84 -3.00
N ARG A 53 0.54 -5.92 -3.48
CA ARG A 53 1.67 -5.18 -2.90
C ARG A 53 1.49 -3.68 -3.07
N GLN A 54 1.09 -3.23 -4.25
CA GLN A 54 0.83 -1.82 -4.50
C GLN A 54 -0.25 -1.29 -3.54
N GLN A 55 -1.36 -2.02 -3.37
CA GLN A 55 -2.42 -1.63 -2.44
C GLN A 55 -1.95 -1.59 -0.98
N VAL A 56 -1.17 -2.58 -0.55
CA VAL A 56 -0.58 -2.61 0.81
C VAL A 56 0.37 -1.44 0.99
N ASN A 57 1.26 -1.17 0.03
CA ASN A 57 2.22 -0.08 0.08
C ASN A 57 1.53 1.30 0.05
N GLU A 58 0.45 1.46 -0.71
CA GLU A 58 -0.39 2.66 -0.68
C GLU A 58 -1.08 2.86 0.67
N CYS A 59 -1.58 1.78 1.28
CA CYS A 59 -2.16 1.80 2.62
C CYS A 59 -1.11 2.20 3.68
N CYS A 60 0.07 1.59 3.65
CA CYS A 60 1.20 1.94 4.51
C CYS A 60 1.60 3.41 4.32
N ARG A 61 1.74 3.88 3.08
CA ARG A 61 2.06 5.27 2.77
C ARG A 61 1.01 6.24 3.32
N ARG A 62 -0.28 5.91 3.22
CA ARG A 62 -1.37 6.73 3.79
C ARG A 62 -1.32 6.73 5.32
N ARG A 63 -1.10 5.58 5.96
CA ARG A 63 -0.93 5.47 7.41
C ARG A 63 0.26 6.31 7.89
N TYR A 64 1.38 6.22 7.19
CA TYR A 64 2.58 7.03 7.47
C TYR A 64 2.31 8.53 7.30
N ALA A 65 1.59 8.95 6.25
CA ALA A 65 1.21 10.35 6.05
C ALA A 65 0.36 10.90 7.21
N ASN A 66 -0.63 10.13 7.66
CA ASN A 66 -1.45 10.47 8.83
C ASN A 66 -0.61 10.54 10.10
N PHE A 67 0.31 9.59 10.29
CA PHE A 67 1.23 9.55 11.42
C PHE A 67 2.11 10.79 11.50
N ILE A 68 2.82 11.16 10.43
CA ILE A 68 3.74 12.32 10.45
C ILE A 68 3.00 13.64 10.71
N PHE A 69 1.76 13.75 10.25
CA PHE A 69 0.93 14.92 10.53
C PHE A 69 0.49 14.98 11.99
N ARG A 70 0.03 13.86 12.56
CA ARG A 70 -0.32 13.77 13.99
C ARG A 70 0.90 14.03 14.87
N ARG A 71 2.07 13.53 14.48
CA ARG A 71 3.34 13.81 15.15
C ARG A 71 3.67 15.30 15.14
N LEU A 72 3.53 15.97 13.99
CA LEU A 72 3.70 17.42 13.89
C LEU A 72 2.76 18.15 14.86
N LEU A 73 1.47 17.79 14.87
CA LEU A 73 0.50 18.42 15.78
C LEU A 73 0.89 18.25 17.25
N SER A 74 1.27 17.04 17.65
CA SER A 74 1.74 16.78 19.02
C SER A 74 2.96 17.62 19.37
N GLN A 75 3.95 17.73 18.48
CA GLN A 75 5.16 18.50 18.73
C GLN A 75 4.90 20.00 18.81
N LEU A 76 3.98 20.52 17.99
CA LEU A 76 3.57 21.92 18.05
C LEU A 76 2.82 22.23 19.34
N ASP A 77 1.89 21.35 19.73
CA ASP A 77 1.14 21.49 20.97
C ASP A 77 2.07 21.44 22.19
N ASP A 78 3.04 20.52 22.22
CA ASP A 78 4.06 20.45 23.26
C ASP A 78 4.93 21.74 23.32
N ALA A 79 5.28 22.29 22.15
CA ALA A 79 6.04 23.54 22.08
C ALA A 79 5.23 24.73 22.61
N PHE A 80 3.93 24.83 22.29
CA PHE A 80 3.07 25.94 22.70
C PHE A 80 2.50 25.80 24.12
N LYS A 81 2.45 24.59 24.68
CA LYS A 81 2.01 24.35 26.07
C LYS A 81 3.02 24.79 27.12
N GLN A 82 4.24 25.15 26.72
CA GLN A 82 5.26 25.66 27.65
C GLN A 82 4.78 26.95 28.30
N ARG A 83 4.41 26.85 29.59
CA ARG A 83 4.02 28.01 30.39
C ARG A 83 5.28 28.71 30.87
N PRO A 84 5.42 30.02 30.61
CA PRO A 84 6.57 30.76 31.12
C PRO A 84 6.50 30.90 32.64
N ILE A 85 7.67 30.80 33.28
CA ILE A 85 7.85 31.24 34.66
C ILE A 85 7.90 32.76 34.65
N ALA A 86 7.34 33.41 35.68
CA ALA A 86 7.31 34.87 35.77
C ALA A 86 8.73 35.46 35.64
N GLY A 87 8.96 36.30 34.63
CA GLY A 87 10.26 36.91 34.33
C GLY A 87 11.07 36.22 33.22
N GLU A 88 10.68 35.02 32.76
CA GLU A 88 11.37 34.27 31.69
C GLU A 88 10.57 34.17 30.39
N GLU A 89 9.50 34.96 30.26
CA GLU A 89 8.55 34.90 29.14
C GLU A 89 9.21 34.95 27.76
N LEU A 90 10.20 35.84 27.58
CA LEU A 90 10.92 35.97 26.32
C LEU A 90 11.73 34.70 25.99
N ILE A 91 12.37 34.09 27.00
CA ILE A 91 13.20 32.90 26.82
C ILE A 91 12.32 31.71 26.45
N CYS A 92 11.20 31.51 27.17
CA CYS A 92 10.23 30.46 26.85
C CYS A 92 9.63 30.64 25.44
N CYS A 93 9.34 31.87 25.02
CA CYS A 93 8.86 32.15 23.66
C CYS A 93 9.91 31.79 22.58
N ILE A 94 11.19 32.08 22.82
CA ILE A 94 12.26 31.72 21.88
C ILE A 94 12.39 30.18 21.79
N GLN A 95 12.37 29.49 22.92
CA GLN A 95 12.46 28.03 22.97
C GLN A 95 11.27 27.35 22.29
N ALA A 96 10.04 27.80 22.57
CA ALA A 96 8.84 27.31 21.90
C ALA A 96 8.93 27.50 20.37
N ARG A 97 9.42 28.67 19.93
CA ARG A 97 9.64 28.94 18.49
C ARG A 97 10.67 27.99 17.87
N GLU A 98 11.81 27.77 18.53
CA GLU A 98 12.85 26.86 18.04
C GLU A 98 12.35 25.42 17.94
N GLN A 99 11.61 24.95 18.95
CA GLN A 99 11.02 23.61 18.95
C GLN A 99 9.97 23.46 17.85
N ALA A 100 9.07 24.44 17.70
CA ALA A 100 8.09 24.45 16.62
C ALA A 100 8.77 24.44 15.25
N PHE A 101 9.83 25.24 15.07
CA PHE A 101 10.58 25.27 13.81
C PHE A 101 11.28 23.94 13.51
N SER A 102 11.87 23.31 14.52
CA SER A 102 12.47 21.97 14.41
C SER A 102 11.46 20.92 14.01
N ALA A 103 10.29 20.89 14.67
CA ALA A 103 9.17 20.01 14.34
C ALA A 103 8.71 20.19 12.88
N ILE A 104 8.56 21.44 12.43
CA ILE A 104 8.20 21.76 11.04
C ILE A 104 9.28 21.23 10.07
N LEU A 105 10.57 21.43 10.36
CA LEU A 105 11.64 20.93 9.50
C LEU A 105 11.65 19.41 9.38
N MET A 106 11.44 18.70 10.49
CA MET A 106 11.32 17.23 10.49
C MET A 106 10.12 16.80 9.64
N PHE A 107 8.95 17.40 9.87
CA PHE A 107 7.76 17.14 9.06
C PHE A 107 7.99 17.39 7.58
N ARG A 108 8.66 18.50 7.21
CA ARG A 108 8.95 18.82 5.80
C ARG A 108 9.79 17.73 5.14
N ARG A 109 10.81 17.22 5.85
CA ARG A 109 11.66 16.13 5.37
C ARG A 109 10.85 14.85 5.20
N GLU A 110 10.01 14.48 6.17
CA GLU A 110 9.20 13.26 6.12
C GLU A 110 8.09 13.33 5.07
N ALA A 111 7.40 14.46 4.96
CA ALA A 111 6.37 14.68 3.95
C ALA A 111 6.94 14.67 2.52
N ALA A 112 8.16 15.15 2.31
CA ALA A 112 8.84 15.04 1.01
C ALA A 112 9.01 13.57 0.57
N LYS A 113 9.34 12.65 1.49
CA LYS A 113 9.46 11.20 1.20
C LYS A 113 8.13 10.57 0.79
N VAL A 114 7.01 11.09 1.31
CA VAL A 114 5.66 10.64 0.96
C VAL A 114 5.25 11.13 -0.42
N LEU A 115 5.60 12.38 -0.75
CA LEU A 115 5.24 13.03 -2.02
C LEU A 115 6.12 12.60 -3.19
N TYR A 116 7.40 12.37 -2.93
CA TYR A 116 8.41 12.02 -3.93
C TYR A 116 9.09 10.71 -3.49
N PRO A 117 8.43 9.56 -3.68
CA PRO A 117 8.98 8.27 -3.31
C PRO A 117 10.26 8.00 -4.11
N GLU A 118 11.36 7.68 -3.43
CA GLU A 118 12.62 7.25 -4.06
C GLU A 118 12.53 5.83 -4.61
N VAL A 119 11.55 5.05 -4.15
CA VAL A 119 11.33 3.64 -4.47
C VAL A 119 9.97 3.47 -5.13
N GLU A 120 9.91 2.69 -6.21
CA GLU A 120 8.64 2.34 -6.87
C GLU A 120 7.72 1.57 -5.91
N LEU A 121 6.41 1.87 -5.97
CA LEU A 121 5.42 1.26 -5.07
C LEU A 121 5.27 -0.26 -5.27
N ASP A 122 5.71 -0.81 -6.38
CA ASP A 122 5.67 -2.26 -6.64
C ASP A 122 6.88 -3.01 -6.07
N SER A 123 7.88 -2.26 -5.58
CA SER A 123 9.08 -2.81 -4.97
C SER A 123 8.80 -3.39 -3.58
N PRO A 124 9.41 -4.52 -3.22
CA PRO A 124 9.35 -5.05 -1.84
C PRO A 124 9.94 -4.08 -0.80
N ALA A 125 10.84 -3.18 -1.19
CA ALA A 125 11.46 -2.22 -0.27
C ALA A 125 10.54 -1.03 0.09
N ALA A 126 9.43 -0.81 -0.63
CA ALA A 126 8.55 0.32 -0.38
C ALA A 126 7.83 0.22 0.99
N SER A 127 7.50 -0.99 1.47
CA SER A 127 6.87 -1.18 2.77
C SER A 127 7.80 -0.84 3.94
N GLU A 128 9.12 -1.03 3.78
CA GLU A 128 10.10 -0.75 4.82
C GLU A 128 10.26 0.76 5.05
N VAL A 129 10.11 1.57 4.00
CA VAL A 129 10.25 3.03 4.07
C VAL A 129 9.06 3.70 4.78
N TYR A 130 7.87 3.13 4.68
CA TYR A 130 6.63 3.70 5.22
C TYR A 130 6.07 2.93 6.43
N CYS A 131 6.87 2.05 7.03
CA CYS A 131 6.47 1.33 8.23
C CYS A 131 6.51 2.27 9.44
N VAL A 132 5.38 2.42 10.12
CA VAL A 132 5.28 3.08 11.42
C VAL A 132 5.35 2.00 12.48
N LEU A 133 6.20 2.18 13.49
CA LEU A 133 6.27 1.26 14.62
C LEU A 133 5.02 1.40 15.48
N ASP A 134 4.43 0.28 15.91
CA ASP A 134 3.22 0.30 16.72
C ASP A 134 3.42 1.05 18.04
N GLU A 135 4.64 1.04 18.60
CA GLU A 135 4.98 1.82 19.80
C GLU A 135 4.84 3.32 19.59
N GLU A 136 5.29 3.84 18.44
CA GLU A 136 5.21 5.28 18.11
C GLU A 136 3.75 5.70 17.89
N GLU A 137 2.95 4.85 17.25
CA GLU A 137 1.53 5.12 17.07
C GLU A 137 0.78 5.08 18.41
N ASN A 138 1.11 4.12 19.28
CA ASN A 138 0.55 4.02 20.63
C ASN A 138 0.88 5.25 21.49
N GLU A 139 2.06 5.84 21.34
CA GLU A 139 2.42 7.09 22.03
C GLU A 139 1.49 8.24 21.62
N LEU A 140 1.26 8.40 20.31
CA LEU A 140 0.33 9.42 19.80
C LEU A 140 -1.11 9.15 20.23
N ILE A 141 -1.51 7.87 20.29
CA ILE A 141 -2.82 7.47 20.81
C ILE A 141 -2.96 7.88 22.28
N ALA A 142 -1.95 7.60 23.10
CA ALA A 142 -1.95 7.96 24.53
C ALA A 142 -2.02 9.47 24.75
N LYS A 143 -1.43 10.26 23.84
CA LYS A 143 -1.51 11.74 23.83
C LYS A 143 -2.84 12.29 23.30
N GLY A 144 -3.76 11.42 22.84
CA GLY A 144 -5.08 11.81 22.34
C GLY A 144 -5.12 12.15 20.84
N TYR A 145 -4.05 11.91 20.10
CA TYR A 145 -3.97 12.18 18.65
C TYR A 145 -4.49 11.04 17.76
N ALA A 146 -5.04 9.97 18.36
CA ALA A 146 -5.66 8.84 17.65
C ALA A 146 -6.88 9.25 16.82
N SER A 147 -7.69 10.15 17.37
CA SER A 147 -9.03 10.51 16.88
C SER A 147 -9.04 11.70 15.93
N VAL A 148 -7.85 12.24 15.58
CA VAL A 148 -7.75 13.28 14.55
C VAL A 148 -8.06 12.62 13.22
N ASP A 149 -9.34 12.70 12.84
CA ASP A 149 -9.91 12.22 11.59
C ASP A 149 -9.56 13.19 10.46
N VAL A 150 -8.27 13.21 10.12
CA VAL A 150 -7.74 13.97 9.00
C VAL A 150 -7.18 12.95 8.03
N ASP A 151 -7.82 12.84 6.87
CA ASP A 151 -7.26 12.09 5.75
C ASP A 151 -6.17 12.93 5.09
N VAL A 152 -4.92 12.63 5.44
CA VAL A 152 -3.75 13.35 4.96
C VAL A 152 -3.46 12.90 3.53
N THR A 153 -4.10 13.59 2.58
CA THR A 153 -3.86 13.39 1.14
C THR A 153 -2.54 14.02 0.69
N SER A 154 -2.00 13.55 -0.44
CA SER A 154 -0.81 14.17 -1.05
C SER A 154 -1.05 15.65 -1.42
N ALA A 155 -2.29 16.02 -1.79
CA ALA A 155 -2.65 17.40 -2.07
C ALA A 155 -2.58 18.27 -0.80
N PHE A 156 -3.08 17.75 0.32
CA PHE A 156 -2.98 18.40 1.62
C PHE A 156 -1.51 18.62 2.04
N LEU A 157 -0.66 17.60 1.93
CA LEU A 157 0.78 17.73 2.21
C LEU A 157 1.45 18.76 1.30
N LYS A 158 1.12 18.77 -0.01
CA LYS A 158 1.64 19.78 -0.94
C LYS A 158 1.24 21.20 -0.53
N GLY A 159 -0.02 21.40 -0.11
CA GLY A 159 -0.50 22.68 0.39
C GLY A 159 0.21 23.15 1.65
N LEU A 160 0.58 22.22 2.55
CA LEU A 160 1.36 22.54 3.75
C LEU A 160 2.84 22.87 3.45
N LEU A 161 3.47 22.17 2.51
CA LEU A 161 4.88 22.37 2.17
C LEU A 161 5.12 23.57 1.26
N TYR A 162 4.19 23.80 0.35
CA TYR A 162 4.20 24.87 -0.63
C TYR A 162 2.86 25.58 -0.52
N PRO A 163 2.67 26.42 0.51
CA PRO A 163 1.54 27.32 0.56
C PRO A 163 1.72 28.30 -0.61
N THR A 164 1.17 27.94 -1.77
CA THR A 164 1.02 28.84 -2.91
C THR A 164 0.39 30.08 -2.32
N SER A 165 1.10 31.22 -2.36
CA SER A 165 0.66 32.47 -1.77
C SER A 165 -0.82 32.65 -2.10
N ALA A 166 -1.67 32.64 -1.06
CA ALA A 166 -3.10 32.69 -1.20
C ALA A 166 -3.46 33.74 -2.26
N GLU A 167 -3.84 33.31 -3.46
CA GLU A 167 -4.48 34.23 -4.37
C GLU A 167 -5.81 34.58 -3.71
N PRO A 168 -6.08 35.88 -3.45
CA PRO A 168 -7.40 36.28 -3.02
C PRO A 168 -8.33 35.99 -4.19
N SER A 169 -9.07 34.89 -4.13
CA SER A 169 -10.22 34.66 -5.00
C SER A 169 -11.28 35.71 -4.65
N LEU A 170 -11.08 36.90 -5.22
CA LEU A 170 -11.95 38.05 -5.20
C LEU A 170 -13.14 37.75 -6.13
N SER A 171 -13.94 36.73 -5.77
CA SER A 171 -15.26 36.51 -6.34
C SER A 171 -16.24 37.40 -5.59
N THR A 172 -16.19 38.69 -5.94
CA THR A 172 -17.25 39.65 -5.70
C THR A 172 -18.53 39.15 -6.36
N ASN A 173 -19.31 38.35 -5.65
CA ASN A 173 -20.73 38.19 -5.95
C ASN A 173 -21.44 39.47 -5.47
N ARG A 174 -21.38 40.52 -6.31
CA ARG A 174 -22.43 41.53 -6.34
C ARG A 174 -23.71 40.82 -6.76
N VAL A 175 -24.52 40.45 -5.78
CA VAL A 175 -25.95 40.22 -6.02
C VAL A 175 -26.53 41.60 -6.35
N ILE A 176 -26.72 41.83 -7.64
CA ILE A 176 -27.73 42.76 -8.13
C ILE A 176 -29.06 42.03 -7.93
N LEU A 177 -29.83 42.47 -6.94
CA LEU A 177 -31.28 42.70 -6.97
C LEU A 177 -31.72 43.24 -5.60
#